data_AF-A0A0U5H4B3-F1
#
_entry.id   AF-A0A0U5H4B3-F1
#
_cell.length_a   1.000
_cell.length_b   1.000
_cell.length_c   1.000
_cell.angle_alpha   90.00
_cell.angle_beta   90.00
_cell.angle_gamma   90.00
#
_symmetry.space_group_name_H-M   'P 1'
#
loop_
_entity.id
_entity.type
_entity.pdbx_description
1 polymer ?
#
loop_
_entity_poly.entity_id
_entity_poly.type
_entity_poly.pdbx_seq_one_letter_code
_entity_poly.pdbx_strand_id
1 'polypeptide(L)'
;MNWSPPSIRTIAVLLLVVVGVVLSFSFHASMDSASVTYTATAVDPGENSDLVTRAARNITNLDDQLAGTATQHQRPIERAAATGSYTGRLGPELDIVIDDIESPYVWYNDQYYTWTISTQSETTNATIRMQPTDPQTVFEDVVRPVADAPPVVKTALKEGTATGLTVESGIYQQNGEYYAVTPENEGAVFAQLAKVFAGFVLTPVGRAYAAVGIGLLGYRFHEPTRDRPLTGRRAIAVSALAIPVALLGTILFETGSPSRFVTGPMSAFIVAVGTAAGVFAARRQWLRLVGVSIGTALAAITAFAATLGIAGILFGLLPLGVGFTAGIVPFGYGYWFAQPLHEG
;
A
#
# COMPACT_ATOMS: atom_id res chain seq x y z
N MET A 1 34.51 -38.03 -15.11
CA MET A 1 34.06 -36.74 -14.52
C MET A 1 32.67 -37.00 -13.96
N ASN A 2 32.57 -37.36 -12.69
CA ASN A 2 31.30 -37.82 -12.10
C ASN A 2 30.46 -36.61 -11.71
N TRP A 3 29.44 -36.30 -12.50
CA TRP A 3 28.38 -35.37 -12.12
C TRP A 3 27.55 -36.03 -11.02
N SER A 4 27.80 -35.65 -9.77
CA SER A 4 26.86 -35.97 -8.68
C SER A 4 25.72 -34.95 -8.74
N PRO A 5 24.45 -35.39 -8.66
CA PRO A 5 23.33 -34.45 -8.69
C PRO A 5 23.43 -33.48 -7.50
N PRO A 6 23.08 -32.20 -7.70
CA PRO A 6 23.11 -31.20 -6.63
C PRO A 6 22.18 -31.63 -5.48
N SER A 7 22.68 -31.55 -4.24
CA SER A 7 21.87 -31.85 -3.05
C SER A 7 20.59 -30.98 -3.02
N ILE A 8 19.53 -31.48 -2.37
CA ILE A 8 18.26 -30.73 -2.16
C ILE A 8 18.52 -29.34 -1.56
N ARG A 9 19.49 -29.21 -0.64
CA ARG A 9 19.95 -27.93 -0.08
C ARG A 9 20.49 -26.97 -1.14
N THR A 10 21.21 -27.47 -2.14
CA THR A 10 21.74 -26.65 -3.25
C THR A 10 20.62 -26.17 -4.15
N ILE A 11 19.67 -27.05 -4.49
CA ILE A 11 18.51 -26.72 -5.32
C ILE A 11 17.66 -25.65 -4.64
N ALA A 12 17.39 -25.80 -3.33
CA ALA A 12 16.64 -24.82 -2.55
C ALA A 12 17.32 -23.44 -2.57
N VAL A 13 18.62 -23.38 -2.32
CA VAL A 13 19.37 -22.10 -2.34
C VAL A 13 19.37 -21.47 -3.75
N LEU A 14 19.51 -22.27 -4.81
CA LEU A 14 19.40 -21.77 -6.19
C LEU A 14 18.00 -21.22 -6.48
N LEU A 15 16.96 -21.90 -6.02
CA LEU A 15 15.57 -21.42 -6.13
C LEU A 15 15.40 -20.09 -5.39
N LEU A 16 15.97 -19.95 -4.19
CA LEU A 16 15.94 -18.69 -3.43
C LEU A 16 16.62 -17.54 -4.19
N VAL A 17 17.74 -17.81 -4.87
CA VAL A 17 18.39 -16.82 -5.74
C VAL A 17 17.50 -16.46 -6.93
N VAL A 18 16.96 -17.45 -7.65
CA VAL A 18 16.10 -17.21 -8.82
C VAL A 18 14.86 -16.40 -8.44
N VAL A 19 14.14 -16.82 -7.40
CA VAL A 19 12.97 -16.09 -6.88
C VAL A 19 13.37 -14.69 -6.43
N GLY A 20 14.50 -14.56 -5.71
CA GLY A 20 15.01 -13.27 -5.26
C GLY A 20 15.29 -12.32 -6.43
N VAL A 21 15.94 -12.81 -7.49
CA VAL A 21 16.22 -12.03 -8.70
C VAL A 21 14.93 -11.61 -9.38
N VAL A 22 13.98 -12.52 -9.63
CA VAL A 22 12.69 -12.21 -10.26
C VAL A 22 11.91 -11.15 -9.45
N LEU A 23 11.87 -11.30 -8.12
CA LEU A 23 11.20 -10.34 -7.24
C LEU A 23 11.92 -8.98 -7.20
N SER A 24 13.27 -8.97 -7.32
CA SER A 24 14.06 -7.74 -7.36
C SER A 24 13.73 -6.86 -8.59
N PHE A 25 13.19 -7.44 -9.65
CA PHE A 25 12.78 -6.74 -10.87
C PHE A 25 11.28 -6.45 -10.94
N SER A 26 10.50 -6.82 -9.91
CA SER A 26 9.04 -6.68 -9.94
C SER A 26 8.58 -5.21 -10.01
N PHE A 27 9.31 -4.26 -9.40
CA PHE A 27 8.97 -2.84 -9.52
C PHE A 27 9.16 -2.28 -10.93
N HIS A 28 10.23 -2.67 -11.64
CA HIS A 28 10.47 -2.23 -13.02
C HIS A 28 9.45 -2.78 -13.99
N ALA A 29 9.13 -4.08 -13.90
CA ALA A 29 8.10 -4.68 -14.73
C ALA A 29 6.70 -4.10 -14.45
N SER A 30 6.46 -3.64 -13.22
CA SER A 30 5.16 -3.09 -12.82
C SER A 30 5.00 -1.61 -13.19
N MET A 31 6.08 -0.82 -13.22
CA MET A 31 6.00 0.62 -13.49
C MET A 31 5.71 0.96 -14.96
N ASP A 32 6.30 0.24 -15.92
CA ASP A 32 6.11 0.53 -17.36
C ASP A 32 4.68 0.27 -17.87
N SER A 33 3.84 -0.43 -17.10
CA SER A 33 2.47 -0.81 -17.49
C SER A 33 1.37 -0.34 -16.53
N ALA A 34 1.73 0.44 -15.51
CA ALA A 34 0.78 0.90 -14.49
C ALA A 34 0.37 2.35 -14.73
N SER A 35 -0.46 2.56 -15.75
CA SER A 35 -1.14 3.82 -15.98
C SER A 35 -2.64 3.66 -15.81
N VAL A 36 -3.30 4.76 -15.43
CA VAL A 36 -4.76 4.85 -15.37
C VAL A 36 -5.20 5.81 -16.46
N THR A 37 -6.19 5.38 -17.24
CA THR A 37 -6.87 6.24 -18.21
C THR A 37 -7.91 7.08 -17.47
N TYR A 38 -7.85 8.38 -17.69
CA TYR A 38 -8.81 9.36 -17.21
C TYR A 38 -9.60 9.89 -18.38
N THR A 39 -10.91 10.02 -18.18
CA THR A 39 -11.85 10.55 -19.16
C THR A 39 -12.41 11.87 -18.65
N ALA A 40 -12.39 12.91 -19.48
CA ALA A 40 -13.10 14.15 -19.21
C ALA A 40 -14.48 14.07 -19.85
N THR A 41 -15.53 13.99 -19.04
CA THR A 41 -16.91 13.91 -19.52
C THR A 41 -17.63 15.21 -19.20
N ALA A 42 -18.26 15.83 -20.19
CA ALA A 42 -19.10 16.99 -19.95
C ALA A 42 -20.28 16.62 -19.04
N VAL A 43 -20.55 17.47 -18.06
CA VAL A 43 -21.63 17.28 -17.08
C VAL A 43 -22.34 18.59 -16.87
N ASP A 44 -23.65 18.52 -16.65
CA ASP A 44 -24.49 19.67 -16.36
C ASP A 44 -24.98 19.64 -14.91
N PRO A 45 -25.12 20.81 -14.25
CA PRO A 45 -25.67 20.91 -12.91
C PRO A 45 -27.08 20.30 -12.84
N GLY A 46 -27.24 19.26 -12.03
CA GLY A 46 -28.52 18.56 -11.85
C GLY A 46 -28.74 17.38 -12.81
N GLU A 47 -27.83 17.16 -13.75
CA GLU A 47 -27.77 15.96 -14.58
C GLU A 47 -26.54 15.12 -14.20
N ASN A 48 -26.53 13.86 -14.64
CA ASN A 48 -25.37 12.97 -14.53
C ASN A 48 -24.81 12.82 -13.09
N SER A 49 -25.68 12.85 -12.07
CA SER A 49 -25.29 12.85 -10.65
C SER A 49 -24.37 11.67 -10.26
N ASP A 50 -24.50 10.51 -10.91
CA ASP A 50 -23.60 9.37 -10.71
C ASP A 50 -22.15 9.66 -11.15
N LEU A 51 -21.95 10.50 -12.17
CA LEU A 51 -20.61 10.92 -12.59
C LEU A 51 -20.07 12.03 -11.69
N VAL A 52 -20.95 12.94 -11.26
CA VAL A 52 -20.62 14.09 -10.40
C VAL A 52 -20.19 13.62 -9.00
N THR A 53 -20.99 12.75 -8.37
CA THR A 53 -20.70 12.18 -7.04
C THR A 53 -19.41 11.35 -7.03
N ARG A 54 -19.11 10.63 -8.11
CA ARG A 54 -17.84 9.90 -8.26
C ARG A 54 -16.64 10.80 -8.52
N ALA A 55 -16.85 11.93 -9.21
CA ALA A 55 -15.79 12.88 -9.49
C ALA A 55 -15.44 13.74 -8.27
N ALA A 56 -16.44 14.18 -7.50
CA ALA A 56 -16.28 15.16 -6.43
C ALA A 56 -16.32 14.52 -5.03
N ARG A 57 -15.16 14.43 -4.36
CA ARG A 57 -15.07 13.95 -2.96
C ARG A 57 -15.92 14.73 -1.95
N ASN A 58 -16.30 15.96 -2.29
CA ASN A 58 -17.11 16.82 -1.44
C ASN A 58 -18.61 16.48 -1.52
N ILE A 59 -18.98 15.48 -2.32
CA ILE A 59 -20.35 15.01 -2.49
C ILE A 59 -20.37 13.50 -2.28
N THR A 60 -21.13 13.03 -1.30
CA THR A 60 -21.35 11.59 -1.11
C THR A 60 -22.67 11.16 -1.75
N ASN A 61 -22.65 10.06 -2.53
CA ASN A 61 -23.89 9.41 -2.96
C ASN A 61 -24.47 8.58 -1.81
N LEU A 62 -25.50 9.11 -1.17
CA LEU A 62 -26.10 8.48 0.00
C LEU A 62 -26.95 7.26 -0.37
N ASP A 63 -27.51 7.23 -1.58
CA ASP A 63 -28.27 6.06 -2.07
C ASP A 63 -27.35 4.85 -2.24
N ASP A 64 -26.18 5.03 -2.84
CA ASP A 64 -25.16 3.98 -2.97
C ASP A 64 -24.66 3.53 -1.59
N GLN A 65 -24.40 4.48 -0.70
CA GLN A 65 -23.90 4.21 0.66
C GLN A 65 -24.92 3.43 1.50
N LEU A 66 -26.21 3.65 1.28
CA LEU A 66 -27.31 2.99 1.98
C LEU A 66 -27.80 1.69 1.30
N ALA A 67 -27.32 1.34 0.10
CA ALA A 67 -27.82 0.22 -0.68
C ALA A 67 -27.81 -1.14 0.07
N GLY A 68 -26.86 -1.34 0.99
CA GLY A 68 -26.76 -2.54 1.84
C GLY A 68 -27.53 -2.46 3.17
N THR A 69 -28.08 -1.31 3.50
CA THR A 69 -28.74 -1.04 4.79
C THR A 69 -30.24 -1.35 4.68
N ALA A 70 -30.78 -2.21 5.54
CA ALA A 70 -32.20 -2.53 5.48
C ALA A 70 -33.06 -1.28 5.74
N THR A 71 -34.18 -1.15 5.01
CA THR A 71 -35.05 0.06 4.99
C THR A 71 -35.48 0.53 6.38
N GLN A 72 -35.69 -0.40 7.32
CA GLN A 72 -36.04 -0.06 8.71
C GLN A 72 -34.98 0.80 9.42
N HIS A 73 -33.71 0.64 9.06
CA HIS A 73 -32.58 1.39 9.60
C HIS A 73 -32.33 2.70 8.83
N GLN A 74 -32.88 2.87 7.62
CA GLN A 74 -32.75 4.09 6.83
C GLN A 74 -33.72 5.21 7.26
N ARG A 75 -34.76 4.89 8.05
CA ARG A 75 -35.78 5.85 8.52
C ARG A 75 -35.24 7.18 9.09
N PRO A 76 -34.12 7.23 9.83
CA PRO A 76 -33.53 8.49 10.26
C PRO A 76 -33.14 9.41 9.09
N ILE A 77 -32.58 8.84 8.02
CA ILE A 77 -32.20 9.57 6.80
C ILE A 77 -33.45 10.02 6.05
N GLU A 78 -34.41 9.13 5.83
CA GLU A 78 -35.68 9.46 5.19
C GLU A 78 -36.39 10.62 5.90
N ARG A 79 -36.40 10.59 7.25
CA ARG A 79 -36.97 11.66 8.06
C ARG A 79 -36.15 12.94 7.95
N ALA A 80 -34.81 12.88 7.99
CA ALA A 80 -33.97 14.05 7.82
C ALA A 80 -34.18 14.71 6.45
N ALA A 81 -34.26 13.93 5.37
CA ALA A 81 -34.53 14.42 4.02
C ALA A 81 -35.94 15.06 3.92
N ALA A 82 -36.94 14.46 4.55
CA ALA A 82 -38.32 14.96 4.50
C ALA A 82 -38.57 16.20 5.39
N THR A 83 -37.95 16.28 6.57
CA THR A 83 -38.20 17.35 7.55
C THR A 83 -37.04 18.32 7.73
N GLY A 84 -35.94 18.15 7.00
CA GLY A 84 -34.73 18.94 7.09
C GLY A 84 -33.76 18.53 8.20
N SER A 85 -34.21 17.70 9.14
CA SER A 85 -33.44 17.29 10.32
C SER A 85 -34.02 16.04 10.98
N TYR A 86 -33.15 15.22 11.55
CA TYR A 86 -33.48 14.13 12.47
C TYR A 86 -32.61 14.26 13.72
N THR A 87 -33.20 14.11 14.90
CA THR A 87 -32.47 13.97 16.16
C THR A 87 -33.00 12.76 16.90
N GLY A 88 -32.10 11.82 17.21
CA GLY A 88 -32.47 10.59 17.90
C GLY A 88 -31.38 9.54 17.82
N ARG A 89 -31.70 8.36 18.34
CA ARG A 89 -30.77 7.23 18.39
C ARG A 89 -30.70 6.52 17.05
N LEU A 90 -29.49 6.38 16.52
CA LEU A 90 -29.21 5.57 15.33
C LEU A 90 -29.09 4.09 15.71
N GLY A 91 -29.50 3.22 14.79
CA GLY A 91 -29.16 1.80 14.86
C GLY A 91 -27.67 1.62 14.57
N PRO A 92 -26.98 0.62 15.15
CA PRO A 92 -25.55 0.40 14.95
C PRO A 92 -25.16 0.29 13.47
N GLU A 93 -26.02 -0.32 12.65
CA GLU A 93 -25.77 -0.47 11.21
C GLU A 93 -25.75 0.87 10.49
N LEU A 94 -26.72 1.76 10.79
CA LEU A 94 -26.75 3.08 10.18
C LEU A 94 -25.61 3.96 10.70
N ASP A 95 -25.33 3.89 12.01
CA ASP A 95 -24.23 4.63 12.65
C ASP A 95 -22.91 4.36 11.93
N ILE A 96 -22.54 3.09 11.73
CA ILE A 96 -21.32 2.69 11.01
C ILE A 96 -21.31 3.20 9.57
N VAL A 97 -22.45 3.16 8.88
CA VAL A 97 -22.53 3.51 7.45
C VAL A 97 -22.34 5.01 7.21
N ILE A 98 -22.77 5.86 8.16
CA ILE A 98 -22.76 7.32 8.00
C ILE A 98 -21.73 8.06 8.85
N ASP A 99 -21.07 7.41 9.82
CA ASP A 99 -20.06 8.02 10.69
C ASP A 99 -18.88 8.59 9.89
N ASP A 100 -18.50 7.92 8.81
CA ASP A 100 -17.37 8.32 7.94
C ASP A 100 -17.75 9.37 6.87
N ILE A 101 -18.99 9.87 6.84
CA ILE A 101 -19.41 10.86 5.84
C ILE A 101 -18.97 12.26 6.27
N GLU A 102 -17.78 12.65 5.81
CA GLU A 102 -17.20 13.99 6.04
C GLU A 102 -17.60 15.04 4.99
N SER A 103 -18.28 14.62 3.92
CA SER A 103 -18.63 15.52 2.79
C SER A 103 -19.67 16.58 3.19
N PRO A 104 -19.49 17.85 2.78
CA PRO A 104 -20.47 18.92 3.05
C PRO A 104 -21.78 18.76 2.27
N TYR A 105 -21.78 17.99 1.18
CA TYR A 105 -22.97 17.71 0.38
C TYR A 105 -23.24 16.21 0.25
N VAL A 106 -24.51 15.86 0.12
CA VAL A 106 -24.94 14.51 -0.24
C VAL A 106 -25.93 14.55 -1.39
N TRP A 107 -25.87 13.55 -2.25
CA TRP A 107 -26.91 13.24 -3.22
C TRP A 107 -27.78 12.11 -2.66
N TYR A 108 -29.10 12.32 -2.63
CA TYR A 108 -30.05 11.36 -2.09
C TYR A 108 -31.42 11.53 -2.75
N ASN A 109 -32.05 10.45 -3.21
CA ASN A 109 -33.37 10.48 -3.85
C ASN A 109 -33.50 11.58 -4.91
N ASP A 110 -32.57 11.59 -5.86
CA ASP A 110 -32.54 12.53 -6.99
C ASP A 110 -32.39 14.03 -6.61
N GLN A 111 -31.90 14.34 -5.40
CA GLN A 111 -31.69 15.72 -4.94
C GLN A 111 -30.38 15.89 -4.17
N TYR A 112 -29.80 17.10 -4.27
CA TYR A 112 -28.67 17.50 -3.44
C TYR A 112 -29.14 18.08 -2.11
N TYR A 113 -28.40 17.76 -1.05
CA TYR A 113 -28.58 18.33 0.27
C TYR A 113 -27.24 18.83 0.82
N THR A 114 -27.27 19.94 1.56
CA THR A 114 -26.20 20.20 2.52
C THR A 114 -26.32 19.22 3.67
N TRP A 115 -25.20 18.65 4.08
CA TRP A 115 -25.13 17.56 5.03
C TRP A 115 -24.34 17.98 6.27
N THR A 116 -24.92 17.73 7.44
CA THR A 116 -24.16 17.73 8.70
C THR A 116 -24.66 16.61 9.59
N ILE A 117 -23.71 15.93 10.24
CA ILE A 117 -23.99 14.94 11.27
C ILE A 117 -23.20 15.30 12.53
N SER A 118 -23.86 15.18 13.69
CA SER A 118 -23.20 15.30 14.98
C SER A 118 -23.63 14.14 15.87
N THR A 119 -22.69 13.27 16.21
CA THR A 119 -22.87 12.13 17.12
C THR A 119 -22.44 12.50 18.53
N GLN A 120 -23.18 12.03 19.54
CA GLN A 120 -22.74 12.12 20.93
C GLN A 120 -21.86 10.91 21.24
N SER A 121 -20.59 11.11 21.55
CA SER A 121 -19.55 10.07 21.64
C SER A 121 -19.83 8.90 22.60
N GLU A 122 -20.80 9.04 23.51
CA GLU A 122 -21.16 8.01 24.49
C GLU A 122 -22.52 7.36 24.23
N THR A 123 -23.34 7.95 23.37
CA THR A 123 -24.68 7.48 23.07
C THR A 123 -24.90 7.70 21.60
N THR A 124 -25.12 6.64 20.81
CA THR A 124 -25.53 6.59 19.38
C THR A 124 -26.67 7.55 18.95
N ASN A 125 -27.09 8.47 19.82
CA ASN A 125 -27.78 9.69 19.48
C ASN A 125 -26.97 10.55 18.51
N ALA A 126 -27.56 10.76 17.33
CA ALA A 126 -27.07 11.67 16.34
C ALA A 126 -28.10 12.76 16.06
N THR A 127 -27.60 13.92 15.64
CA THR A 127 -28.39 14.91 14.91
C THR A 127 -27.90 14.92 13.48
N ILE A 128 -28.80 14.62 12.55
CA ILE A 128 -28.57 14.65 11.11
C ILE A 128 -29.35 15.84 10.56
N ARG A 129 -28.72 16.68 9.75
CA ARG A 129 -29.40 17.75 9.03
C ARG A 129 -29.17 17.59 7.53
N MET A 130 -30.26 17.70 6.78
CA MET A 130 -30.30 17.57 5.33
C MET A 130 -31.13 18.73 4.80
N GLN A 131 -30.50 19.81 4.34
CA GLN A 131 -31.24 20.92 3.74
C GLN A 131 -31.11 20.84 2.22
N PRO A 132 -32.22 20.79 1.46
CA PRO A 132 -32.17 20.79 0.00
C PRO A 132 -31.33 21.95 -0.50
N THR A 133 -30.47 21.69 -1.47
CA THR A 133 -29.61 22.69 -2.09
C THR A 133 -29.69 22.60 -3.60
N ASP A 134 -29.50 23.74 -4.24
CA ASP A 134 -29.54 23.82 -5.69
C ASP A 134 -28.26 23.20 -6.30
N PRO A 135 -28.37 22.38 -7.37
CA PRO A 135 -27.22 21.76 -8.03
C PRO A 135 -26.16 22.77 -8.47
N GLN A 136 -26.55 23.98 -8.92
CA GLN A 136 -25.63 25.02 -9.34
C GLN A 136 -24.73 25.47 -8.19
N THR A 137 -25.32 25.63 -6.99
CA THR A 137 -24.58 26.03 -5.79
C THR A 137 -23.56 24.95 -5.40
N VAL A 138 -23.94 23.68 -5.53
CA VAL A 138 -23.02 22.55 -5.27
C VAL A 138 -21.85 22.58 -6.25
N PHE A 139 -22.13 22.73 -7.54
CA PHE A 139 -21.09 22.78 -8.58
C PHE A 139 -20.12 23.93 -8.35
N GLU A 140 -20.61 25.13 -8.06
CA GLU A 140 -19.78 26.31 -7.78
C GLU A 140 -18.83 26.11 -6.59
N ASP A 141 -19.23 25.32 -5.58
CA ASP A 141 -18.42 25.06 -4.41
C ASP A 141 -17.40 23.92 -4.60
N VAL A 142 -17.71 22.92 -5.43
CA VAL A 142 -16.84 21.75 -5.64
C VAL A 142 -15.91 21.88 -6.85
N VAL A 143 -16.17 22.82 -7.75
CA VAL A 143 -15.40 23.02 -8.97
C VAL A 143 -13.99 23.48 -8.67
N ARG A 144 -13.03 22.87 -9.36
CA ARG A 144 -11.62 23.21 -9.27
C ARG A 144 -11.16 23.99 -10.50
N PRO A 145 -10.33 25.03 -10.33
CA PRO A 145 -9.78 25.77 -11.45
C PRO A 145 -8.83 24.89 -12.27
N VAL A 146 -8.97 24.95 -13.61
CA VAL A 146 -8.09 24.21 -14.54
C VAL A 146 -6.63 24.66 -14.44
N ALA A 147 -6.38 25.92 -14.04
CA ALA A 147 -5.04 26.44 -13.87
C ALA A 147 -4.19 25.60 -12.90
N ASP A 148 -4.80 25.11 -11.82
CA ASP A 148 -4.14 24.33 -10.77
C ASP A 148 -4.20 22.82 -11.04
N ALA A 149 -4.87 22.40 -12.11
CA ALA A 149 -5.02 20.99 -12.45
C ALA A 149 -3.68 20.34 -12.85
N PRO A 150 -3.47 19.06 -12.47
CA PRO A 150 -2.32 18.28 -12.92
C PRO A 150 -2.23 18.20 -14.46
N PRO A 151 -1.02 17.99 -15.04
CA PRO A 151 -0.85 17.88 -16.50
C PRO A 151 -1.73 16.81 -17.17
N VAL A 152 -1.95 15.68 -16.49
CA VAL A 152 -2.82 14.60 -16.99
C VAL A 152 -4.27 15.08 -17.12
N VAL A 153 -4.79 15.81 -16.13
CA VAL A 153 -6.14 16.37 -16.15
C VAL A 153 -6.27 17.41 -17.27
N LYS A 154 -5.28 18.31 -17.40
CA LYS A 154 -5.26 19.31 -18.49
C LYS A 154 -5.27 18.66 -19.88
N THR A 155 -4.57 17.54 -20.03
CA THR A 155 -4.55 16.76 -21.27
C THR A 155 -5.91 16.08 -21.49
N ALA A 156 -6.49 15.46 -20.47
CA ALA A 156 -7.80 14.83 -20.57
C ALA A 156 -8.90 15.84 -20.95
N LEU A 157 -8.88 17.03 -20.35
CA LEU A 157 -9.80 18.11 -20.68
C LEU A 157 -9.66 18.60 -22.14
N LYS A 158 -8.44 18.58 -22.69
CA LYS A 158 -8.17 19.03 -24.06
C LYS A 158 -8.45 17.95 -25.11
N GLU A 159 -8.13 16.70 -24.81
CA GLU A 159 -8.12 15.57 -25.76
C GLU A 159 -9.25 14.57 -25.50
N GLY A 160 -10.08 14.81 -24.48
CA GLY A 160 -11.16 13.93 -24.02
C GLY A 160 -10.68 12.81 -23.10
N THR A 161 -9.45 12.32 -23.29
CA THR A 161 -8.85 11.28 -22.45
C THR A 161 -7.36 11.53 -22.22
N ALA A 162 -6.83 11.05 -21.10
CA ALA A 162 -5.38 11.03 -20.87
C ALA A 162 -4.97 9.83 -20.01
N THR A 163 -3.75 9.37 -20.22
CA THR A 163 -3.18 8.24 -19.48
C THR A 163 -2.06 8.74 -18.57
N GLY A 164 -2.07 8.36 -17.30
CA GLY A 164 -1.07 8.83 -16.35
C GLY A 164 -1.01 8.09 -15.02
N LEU A 165 -0.26 8.66 -14.07
CA LEU A 165 -0.29 8.24 -12.68
C LEU A 165 -1.64 8.58 -12.03
N THR A 166 -1.91 8.01 -10.86
CA THR A 166 -3.11 8.34 -10.10
C THR A 166 -3.22 9.86 -9.90
N VAL A 167 -4.30 10.45 -10.39
CA VAL A 167 -4.66 11.85 -10.13
C VAL A 167 -5.97 11.90 -9.37
N GLU A 168 -6.14 12.96 -8.59
CA GLU A 168 -7.39 13.18 -7.88
C GLU A 168 -8.50 13.48 -8.89
N SER A 169 -9.59 12.72 -8.81
CA SER A 169 -10.80 13.02 -9.58
C SER A 169 -11.41 14.33 -9.10
N GLY A 170 -12.09 15.01 -10.01
CA GLY A 170 -12.68 16.31 -9.70
C GLY A 170 -13.55 16.84 -10.82
N ILE A 171 -14.29 17.88 -10.49
CA ILE A 171 -15.06 18.66 -11.46
C ILE A 171 -14.26 19.90 -11.81
N TYR A 172 -14.10 20.14 -13.11
CA TYR A 172 -13.32 21.25 -13.64
C TYR A 172 -14.19 22.07 -14.56
N GLN A 173 -14.04 23.39 -14.51
CA GLN A 173 -14.74 24.28 -15.43
C GLN A 173 -13.80 24.75 -16.55
N GLN A 174 -14.22 24.56 -17.79
CA GLN A 174 -13.49 25.04 -18.96
C GLN A 174 -14.46 25.66 -19.96
N ASN A 175 -14.20 26.90 -20.37
CA ASN A 175 -14.99 27.64 -21.36
C ASN A 175 -16.49 27.76 -21.02
N GLY A 176 -16.85 27.77 -19.73
CA GLY A 176 -18.24 27.87 -19.29
C GLY A 176 -18.98 26.52 -19.17
N GLU A 177 -18.33 25.42 -19.53
CA GLU A 177 -18.85 24.06 -19.34
C GLU A 177 -18.13 23.35 -18.18
N TYR A 178 -18.82 22.41 -17.53
CA TYR A 178 -18.26 21.58 -16.47
C TYR A 178 -17.88 20.21 -17.01
N TYR A 179 -16.72 19.73 -16.55
CA TYR A 179 -16.17 18.44 -16.93
C TYR A 179 -15.87 17.64 -15.68
N ALA A 180 -16.49 16.47 -15.57
CA ALA A 180 -16.13 15.47 -14.57
C ALA A 180 -14.92 14.68 -15.10
N VAL A 181 -13.79 14.76 -14.40
CA VAL A 181 -12.59 14.00 -14.72
C VAL A 181 -12.47 12.85 -13.74
N THR A 182 -12.74 11.65 -14.25
CA THR A 182 -12.77 10.40 -13.48
C THR A 182 -11.92 9.34 -14.15
N PRO A 183 -11.42 8.34 -13.41
CA PRO A 183 -10.79 7.17 -14.01
C PRO A 183 -11.83 6.40 -14.83
N GLU A 184 -11.44 5.93 -16.02
CA GLU A 184 -12.30 5.09 -16.87
C GLU A 184 -12.73 3.79 -16.15
N ASN A 185 -11.84 3.29 -15.29
CA ASN A 185 -12.09 2.14 -14.42
C ASN A 185 -11.53 2.41 -13.02
N GLU A 186 -12.39 2.54 -12.02
CA GLU A 186 -12.00 2.74 -10.62
C GLU A 186 -11.12 1.60 -10.08
N GLY A 187 -11.38 0.36 -10.53
CA GLY A 187 -10.55 -0.80 -10.22
C GLY A 187 -9.12 -0.67 -10.77
N ALA A 188 -8.89 0.12 -11.83
CA ALA A 188 -7.56 0.38 -12.35
C ALA A 188 -6.74 1.28 -11.41
N VAL A 189 -7.39 2.20 -10.68
CA VAL A 189 -6.72 3.01 -9.64
C VAL A 189 -6.24 2.11 -8.50
N PHE A 190 -7.11 1.23 -8.02
CA PHE A 190 -6.73 0.26 -6.98
C PHE A 190 -5.64 -0.70 -7.47
N ALA A 191 -5.75 -1.21 -8.69
CA ALA A 191 -4.73 -2.08 -9.28
C ALA A 191 -3.38 -1.36 -9.45
N GLN A 192 -3.38 -0.07 -9.83
CA GLN A 192 -2.18 0.75 -9.91
C GLN A 192 -1.54 0.93 -8.52
N LEU A 193 -2.33 1.27 -7.51
CA LEU A 193 -1.85 1.38 -6.12
C LEU A 193 -1.29 0.04 -5.63
N ALA A 194 -1.99 -1.07 -5.90
CA ALA A 194 -1.53 -2.40 -5.57
C ALA A 194 -0.23 -2.76 -6.28
N LYS A 195 -0.06 -2.39 -7.56
CA LYS A 195 1.19 -2.59 -8.32
C LYS A 195 2.35 -1.74 -7.76
N VAL A 196 2.09 -0.47 -7.44
CA VAL A 196 3.09 0.42 -6.83
C VAL A 196 3.52 -0.12 -5.47
N PHE A 197 2.55 -0.51 -4.64
CA PHE A 197 2.79 -1.12 -3.33
C PHE A 197 3.54 -2.45 -3.46
N ALA A 198 3.09 -3.33 -4.34
CA ALA A 198 3.73 -4.61 -4.62
C ALA A 198 5.17 -4.40 -5.08
N GLY A 199 5.45 -3.49 -6.00
CA GLY A 199 6.80 -3.21 -6.43
C GLY A 199 7.67 -2.60 -5.31
N PHE A 200 7.12 -1.69 -4.51
CA PHE A 200 7.82 -1.09 -3.36
C PHE A 200 8.17 -2.13 -2.28
N VAL A 201 7.29 -3.11 -2.07
CA VAL A 201 7.46 -4.19 -1.07
C VAL A 201 8.31 -5.34 -1.60
N LEU A 202 8.00 -5.84 -2.80
CA LEU A 202 8.61 -7.06 -3.36
C LEU A 202 10.07 -6.82 -3.76
N THR A 203 10.44 -5.59 -4.13
CA THR A 203 11.81 -5.30 -4.58
C THR A 203 12.85 -5.46 -3.46
N PRO A 204 12.68 -4.84 -2.27
CA PRO A 204 13.54 -5.12 -1.13
C PRO A 204 13.53 -6.60 -0.69
N VAL A 205 12.36 -7.26 -0.74
CA VAL A 205 12.23 -8.69 -0.40
C VAL A 205 13.03 -9.56 -1.38
N GLY A 206 12.91 -9.29 -2.67
CA GLY A 206 13.67 -9.98 -3.71
C GLY A 206 15.17 -9.80 -3.53
N ARG A 207 15.62 -8.58 -3.26
CA ARG A 207 17.04 -8.27 -3.02
C ARG A 207 17.57 -8.99 -1.78
N ALA A 208 16.76 -9.08 -0.72
CA ALA A 208 17.09 -9.85 0.46
C ALA A 208 17.24 -11.35 0.16
N TYR A 209 16.30 -11.94 -0.59
CA TYR A 209 16.35 -13.36 -0.94
C TYR A 209 17.55 -13.68 -1.83
N ALA A 210 17.83 -12.83 -2.82
CA ALA A 210 19.01 -12.94 -3.67
C ALA A 210 20.29 -12.87 -2.82
N ALA A 211 20.38 -11.90 -1.91
CA ALA A 211 21.52 -11.75 -1.01
C ALA A 211 21.73 -12.95 -0.09
N VAL A 212 20.66 -13.44 0.56
CA VAL A 212 20.72 -14.63 1.43
C VAL A 212 21.15 -15.85 0.60
N GLY A 213 20.56 -16.04 -0.58
CA GLY A 213 20.92 -17.13 -1.48
C GLY A 213 22.39 -17.08 -1.89
N ILE A 214 22.89 -15.92 -2.32
CA ILE A 214 24.31 -15.71 -2.67
C ILE A 214 25.21 -15.97 -1.47
N GLY A 215 24.85 -15.47 -0.28
CA GLY A 215 25.63 -15.68 0.94
C GLY A 215 25.72 -17.15 1.35
N LEU A 216 24.61 -17.89 1.26
CA LEU A 216 24.57 -19.32 1.53
C LEU A 216 25.35 -20.13 0.47
N LEU A 217 25.26 -19.76 -0.81
CA LEU A 217 26.07 -20.37 -1.87
C LEU A 217 27.55 -20.12 -1.64
N GLY A 218 27.96 -18.87 -1.38
CA GLY A 218 29.36 -18.51 -1.15
C GLY A 218 29.97 -19.29 0.02
N TYR A 219 29.20 -19.44 1.10
CA TYR A 219 29.59 -20.28 2.23
C TYR A 219 29.81 -21.75 1.82
N ARG A 220 28.94 -22.28 0.96
CA ARG A 220 29.02 -23.67 0.49
C ARG A 220 30.13 -23.91 -0.53
N PHE A 221 30.40 -22.96 -1.42
CA PHE A 221 31.46 -23.06 -2.43
C PHE A 221 32.87 -22.96 -1.82
N HIS A 222 33.04 -22.27 -0.70
CA HIS A 222 34.34 -22.19 -0.01
C HIS A 222 34.68 -23.45 0.81
N GLU A 223 33.68 -24.20 1.29
CA GLU A 223 33.89 -25.42 2.09
C GLU A 223 33.02 -26.61 1.56
N PRO A 224 33.13 -27.02 0.27
CA PRO A 224 32.17 -27.93 -0.37
C PRO A 224 32.18 -29.37 0.17
N THR A 225 33.22 -29.75 0.91
CA THR A 225 33.39 -31.10 1.49
C THR A 225 33.01 -31.19 2.97
N ARG A 226 32.61 -30.08 3.60
CA ARG A 226 32.16 -30.05 4.99
C ARG A 226 30.78 -29.41 5.06
N ASP A 227 29.74 -30.22 5.13
CA ASP A 227 28.37 -29.79 5.43
C ASP A 227 28.27 -29.31 6.90
N ARG A 228 28.98 -28.23 7.23
CA ARG A 228 29.02 -27.65 8.57
C ARG A 228 27.80 -26.77 8.80
N PRO A 229 27.07 -26.96 9.91
CA PRO A 229 25.89 -26.18 10.21
C PRO A 229 26.22 -24.69 10.31
N LEU A 230 25.32 -23.85 9.80
CA LEU A 230 25.45 -22.40 9.81
C LEU A 230 25.53 -21.90 11.26
N THR A 231 26.55 -21.09 11.57
CA THR A 231 26.74 -20.48 12.89
C THR A 231 26.08 -19.12 12.95
N GLY A 232 25.71 -18.65 14.14
CA GLY A 232 25.09 -17.32 14.31
C GLY A 232 25.91 -16.18 13.69
N ARG A 233 27.24 -16.21 13.84
CA ARG A 233 28.14 -15.21 13.23
C ARG A 233 28.09 -15.24 11.69
N ARG A 234 28.07 -16.44 11.10
CA ARG A 234 27.97 -16.62 9.64
C ARG A 234 26.59 -16.18 9.14
N ALA A 235 25.53 -16.46 9.89
CA ALA A 235 24.17 -16.04 9.54
C ALA A 235 23.98 -14.51 9.59
N ILE A 236 24.59 -13.83 10.56
CA ILE A 236 24.63 -12.37 10.60
C ILE A 236 25.37 -11.81 9.38
N ALA A 237 26.52 -12.40 9.01
CA ALA A 237 27.26 -11.98 7.81
C ALA A 237 26.45 -12.17 6.52
N VAL A 238 25.74 -13.30 6.38
CA VAL A 238 24.81 -13.55 5.26
C VAL A 238 23.68 -12.52 5.25
N SER A 239 23.10 -12.20 6.41
CA SER A 239 22.04 -11.19 6.51
C SER A 239 22.53 -9.80 6.14
N ALA A 240 23.74 -9.43 6.59
CA ALA A 240 24.37 -8.14 6.29
C ALA A 240 24.68 -7.96 4.80
N LEU A 241 24.85 -9.06 4.03
CA LEU A 241 25.06 -9.01 2.59
C LEU A 241 23.86 -8.39 1.84
N ALA A 242 22.68 -8.36 2.44
CA ALA A 242 21.51 -7.70 1.87
C ALA A 242 21.72 -6.19 1.67
N ILE A 243 22.52 -5.53 2.52
CA ILE A 243 22.80 -4.09 2.40
C ILE A 243 23.56 -3.78 1.11
N PRO A 244 24.77 -4.33 0.84
CA PRO A 244 25.50 -4.04 -0.39
C PRO A 244 24.78 -4.55 -1.64
N VAL A 245 24.10 -5.71 -1.59
CA VAL A 245 23.30 -6.20 -2.73
C VAL A 245 22.16 -5.24 -3.05
N ALA A 246 21.46 -4.74 -2.03
CA ALA A 246 20.38 -3.79 -2.24
C ALA A 246 20.87 -2.43 -2.71
N LEU A 247 22.02 -1.96 -2.21
CA LEU A 247 22.68 -0.74 -2.70
C LEU A 247 23.05 -0.86 -4.18
N LEU A 248 23.66 -1.98 -4.59
CA LEU A 248 23.94 -2.23 -6.02
C LEU A 248 22.67 -2.24 -6.85
N GLY A 249 21.59 -2.86 -6.35
CA GLY A 249 20.28 -2.81 -7.00
C GLY A 249 19.75 -1.38 -7.14
N THR A 250 19.86 -0.57 -6.09
CA THR A 250 19.46 0.84 -6.12
C THR A 250 20.30 1.63 -7.13
N ILE A 251 21.63 1.45 -7.16
CA ILE A 251 22.53 2.13 -8.12
C ILE A 251 22.18 1.78 -9.57
N LEU A 252 21.96 0.50 -9.86
CA LEU A 252 21.76 0.03 -11.23
C LEU A 252 20.38 0.36 -11.78
N PHE A 253 19.37 0.44 -10.91
CA PHE A 253 17.98 0.39 -11.34
C PHE A 253 17.11 1.52 -10.80
N GLU A 254 17.51 2.22 -9.75
CA GLU A 254 16.72 3.30 -9.19
C GLU A 254 17.33 4.66 -9.51
N THR A 255 16.59 5.46 -10.28
CA THR A 255 16.85 6.89 -10.45
C THR A 255 15.91 7.67 -9.51
N GLY A 256 16.43 8.70 -8.83
CA GLY A 256 15.61 9.58 -7.99
C GLY A 256 16.12 9.79 -6.56
N SER A 257 15.18 9.90 -5.61
CA SER A 257 15.41 10.44 -4.26
C SER A 257 16.57 9.78 -3.50
N PRO A 258 17.47 10.55 -2.87
CA PRO A 258 18.54 10.04 -2.01
C PRO A 258 18.05 9.13 -0.88
N SER A 259 16.79 9.29 -0.44
CA SER A 259 16.23 8.48 0.64
C SER A 259 16.19 6.99 0.32
N ARG A 260 16.11 6.61 -0.96
CA ARG A 260 16.07 5.22 -1.41
C ARG A 260 17.35 4.44 -1.10
N PHE A 261 18.49 5.13 -1.01
CA PHE A 261 19.77 4.54 -0.63
C PHE A 261 19.84 4.11 0.85
N VAL A 262 18.88 4.54 1.67
CA VAL A 262 18.75 4.10 3.06
C VAL A 262 17.56 3.16 3.21
N THR A 263 16.39 3.56 2.73
CA THR A 263 15.14 2.82 2.96
C THR A 263 15.11 1.47 2.26
N GLY A 264 15.62 1.38 1.02
CA GLY A 264 15.71 0.13 0.25
C GLY A 264 16.63 -0.90 0.92
N PRO A 265 17.91 -0.57 1.15
CA PRO A 265 18.85 -1.48 1.82
C PRO A 265 18.42 -1.87 3.23
N MET A 266 17.86 -0.94 4.00
CA MET A 266 17.36 -1.26 5.34
C MET A 266 16.18 -2.24 5.28
N SER A 267 15.25 -2.05 4.35
CA SER A 267 14.12 -2.97 4.14
C SER A 267 14.60 -4.37 3.74
N ALA A 268 15.57 -4.47 2.84
CA ALA A 268 16.17 -5.73 2.46
C ALA A 268 16.89 -6.40 3.65
N PHE A 269 17.59 -5.63 4.47
CA PHE A 269 18.26 -6.13 5.67
C PHE A 269 17.27 -6.69 6.70
N ILE A 270 16.14 -6.01 6.95
CA ILE A 270 15.08 -6.50 7.87
C ILE A 270 14.62 -7.90 7.46
N VAL A 271 14.35 -8.11 6.17
CA VAL A 271 13.95 -9.43 5.63
C VAL A 271 15.08 -10.46 5.81
N ALA A 272 16.32 -10.09 5.46
CA ALA A 272 17.45 -11.01 5.49
C ALA A 272 17.82 -11.47 6.91
N VAL A 273 17.60 -10.61 7.92
CA VAL A 273 17.80 -10.91 9.35
C VAL A 273 17.00 -12.13 9.81
N GLY A 274 15.90 -12.49 9.11
CA GLY A 274 15.21 -13.76 9.29
C GLY A 274 16.18 -14.94 9.33
N THR A 275 17.22 -14.96 8.48
CA THR A 275 18.26 -16.00 8.47
C THR A 275 18.96 -16.14 9.81
N ALA A 276 19.42 -15.03 10.40
CA ALA A 276 20.07 -15.03 11.71
C ALA A 276 19.10 -15.47 12.82
N ALA A 277 17.86 -14.97 12.78
CA ALA A 277 16.81 -15.38 13.73
C ALA A 277 16.53 -16.89 13.65
N GLY A 278 16.46 -17.47 12.45
CA GLY A 278 16.28 -18.90 12.22
C GLY A 278 17.40 -19.74 12.83
N VAL A 279 18.66 -19.30 12.66
CA VAL A 279 19.82 -19.97 13.28
C VAL A 279 19.76 -19.90 14.81
N PHE A 280 19.39 -18.76 15.38
CA PHE A 280 19.26 -18.62 16.83
C PHE A 280 18.11 -19.44 17.39
N ALA A 281 16.98 -19.52 16.67
CA ALA A 281 15.86 -20.39 17.04
C ALA A 281 16.26 -21.87 17.02
N ALA A 282 16.92 -22.34 15.96
CA ALA A 282 17.39 -23.73 15.84
C ALA A 282 18.34 -24.12 16.99
N ARG A 283 19.15 -23.16 17.46
CA ARG A 283 20.10 -23.36 18.56
C ARG A 283 19.52 -23.03 19.94
N ARG A 284 18.21 -22.73 20.05
CA ARG A 284 17.52 -22.33 21.29
C ARG A 284 18.15 -21.12 21.99
N GLN A 285 18.79 -20.22 21.23
CA GLN A 285 19.43 -19.00 21.73
C GLN A 285 18.43 -17.84 21.80
N TRP A 286 17.38 -17.98 22.62
CA TRP A 286 16.23 -17.05 22.67
C TRP A 286 16.62 -15.61 22.96
N LEU A 287 17.58 -15.37 23.86
CA LEU A 287 18.07 -14.02 24.16
C LEU A 287 18.69 -13.34 22.93
N ARG A 288 19.42 -14.09 22.10
CA ARG A 288 20.02 -13.56 20.86
C ARG A 288 18.99 -13.34 19.78
N LEU A 289 17.97 -14.21 19.70
CA LEU A 289 16.85 -14.02 18.80
C LEU A 289 16.10 -12.73 19.12
N VAL A 290 15.72 -12.53 20.39
CA VAL A 290 15.05 -11.30 20.85
C VAL A 290 15.95 -10.08 20.59
N GLY A 291 17.23 -10.17 20.95
CA GLY A 291 18.19 -9.10 20.74
C GLY A 291 18.36 -8.69 19.27
N VAL A 292 18.40 -9.65 18.35
CA VAL A 292 18.49 -9.36 16.92
C VAL A 292 17.18 -8.79 16.37
N SER A 293 16.02 -9.33 16.75
CA SER A 293 14.73 -8.81 16.29
C SER A 293 14.49 -7.36 16.76
N ILE A 294 14.71 -7.09 18.06
CA ILE A 294 14.58 -5.74 18.63
C ILE A 294 15.65 -4.81 18.05
N GLY A 295 16.91 -5.27 17.98
CA GLY A 295 18.00 -4.48 17.44
C GLY A 295 17.77 -4.06 15.99
N THR A 296 17.27 -4.98 15.15
CA THR A 296 16.92 -4.67 13.77
C THR A 296 15.73 -3.73 13.66
N ALA A 297 14.70 -3.89 14.51
CA ALA A 297 13.57 -2.97 14.54
C ALA A 297 13.98 -1.54 14.93
N LEU A 298 14.79 -1.41 15.99
CA LEU A 298 15.32 -0.11 16.42
C LEU A 298 16.20 0.51 15.34
N ALA A 299 17.15 -0.25 14.78
CA ALA A 299 18.01 0.25 13.70
C ALA A 299 17.20 0.73 12.48
N ALA A 300 16.12 0.01 12.15
CA ALA A 300 15.24 0.38 11.05
C ALA A 300 14.55 1.70 11.35
N ILE A 301 13.85 1.79 12.49
CA ILE A 301 13.13 3.01 12.90
C ILE A 301 14.09 4.20 12.92
N THR A 302 15.29 4.05 13.48
CA THR A 302 16.31 5.10 13.49
C THR A 302 16.73 5.51 12.08
N ALA A 303 16.98 4.55 11.18
CA ALA A 303 17.36 4.83 9.80
C ALA A 303 16.23 5.53 9.01
N PHE A 304 14.99 5.06 9.14
CA PHE A 304 13.83 5.68 8.51
C PHE A 304 13.56 7.09 9.06
N ALA A 305 13.62 7.27 10.39
CA ALA A 305 13.45 8.57 11.02
C ALA A 305 14.55 9.56 10.63
N ALA A 306 15.81 9.13 10.56
CA ALA A 306 16.92 9.97 10.12
C ALA A 306 16.78 10.42 8.66
N THR A 307 16.13 9.61 7.82
CA THR A 307 16.00 9.87 6.38
C THR A 307 14.73 10.66 6.02
N LEU A 308 13.63 10.41 6.72
CA LEU A 308 12.30 10.93 6.37
C LEU A 308 11.67 11.78 7.50
N GLY A 309 12.40 12.03 8.59
CA GLY A 309 11.90 12.77 9.76
C GLY A 309 10.82 12.00 10.53
N ILE A 310 9.89 12.73 11.16
CA ILE A 310 8.80 12.15 11.96
C ILE A 310 7.91 11.23 11.11
N ALA A 311 7.65 11.61 9.85
CA ALA A 311 6.93 10.76 8.91
C ALA A 311 7.61 9.38 8.75
N GLY A 312 8.95 9.33 8.79
CA GLY A 312 9.72 8.10 8.75
C GLY A 312 9.47 7.14 9.91
N ILE A 313 9.02 7.61 11.07
CA ILE A 313 8.65 6.74 12.20
C ILE A 313 7.35 6.00 11.87
N LEU A 314 6.34 6.73 11.39
CA LEU A 314 5.05 6.17 10.99
C LEU A 314 5.20 5.22 9.79
N PHE A 315 5.89 5.69 8.75
CA PHE A 315 6.16 4.89 7.56
C PHE A 315 7.15 3.75 7.82
N GLY A 316 7.98 3.79 8.86
CA GLY A 316 8.95 2.75 9.20
C GLY A 316 8.32 1.48 9.81
N LEU A 317 7.11 1.57 10.38
CA LEU A 317 6.38 0.43 10.93
C LEU A 317 5.92 -0.55 9.85
N LEU A 318 5.54 -0.04 8.68
CA LEU A 318 5.01 -0.85 7.59
C LEU A 318 6.10 -1.76 6.95
N PRO A 319 7.30 -1.25 6.58
CA PRO A 319 8.44 -2.08 6.17
C PRO A 319 8.87 -3.08 7.23
N LEU A 320 8.71 -2.77 8.53
CA LEU A 320 8.98 -3.74 9.59
C LEU A 320 7.98 -4.91 9.57
N GLY A 321 6.67 -4.62 9.55
CA GLY A 321 5.65 -5.67 9.51
C GLY A 321 5.78 -6.56 8.27
N VAL A 322 5.94 -5.93 7.11
CA VAL A 322 6.17 -6.64 5.84
C VAL A 322 7.49 -7.39 5.86
N GLY A 323 8.56 -6.76 6.34
CA GLY A 323 9.90 -7.31 6.37
C GLY A 323 10.02 -8.54 7.26
N PHE A 324 9.41 -8.52 8.45
CA PHE A 324 9.37 -9.69 9.33
C PHE A 324 8.51 -10.81 8.76
N THR A 325 7.39 -10.48 8.11
CA THR A 325 6.52 -11.47 7.47
C THR A 325 7.24 -12.17 6.31
N ALA A 326 7.86 -11.39 5.41
CA ALA A 326 8.68 -11.94 4.32
C ALA A 326 9.94 -12.66 4.87
N GLY A 327 10.47 -12.22 6.02
CA GLY A 327 11.60 -12.82 6.72
C GLY A 327 11.37 -14.26 7.19
N ILE A 328 10.13 -14.77 7.18
CA ILE A 328 9.81 -16.18 7.49
C ILE A 328 10.55 -17.13 6.54
N VAL A 329 10.69 -16.78 5.26
CA VAL A 329 11.40 -17.63 4.28
C VAL A 329 12.89 -17.71 4.64
N PRO A 330 13.66 -16.59 4.73
CA PRO A 330 15.03 -16.62 5.24
C PRO A 330 15.18 -17.29 6.60
N PHE A 331 14.20 -17.13 7.50
CA PHE A 331 14.16 -17.84 8.79
C PHE A 331 14.15 -19.35 8.63
N GLY A 332 13.30 -19.89 7.76
CA GLY A 332 13.27 -21.32 7.45
C GLY A 332 14.63 -21.82 6.93
N TYR A 333 15.26 -21.08 6.02
CA TYR A 333 16.62 -21.38 5.55
C TYR A 333 17.64 -21.36 6.69
N GLY A 334 17.67 -20.29 7.50
CA GLY A 334 18.57 -20.19 8.65
C GLY A 334 18.39 -21.35 9.64
N TYR A 335 17.15 -21.68 9.96
CA TYR A 335 16.81 -22.78 10.87
C TYR A 335 17.29 -24.13 10.34
N TRP A 336 16.97 -24.44 9.07
CA TRP A 336 17.33 -25.72 8.46
C TRP A 336 18.84 -25.88 8.26
N PHE A 337 19.54 -24.82 7.85
CA PHE A 337 21.00 -24.85 7.67
C PHE A 337 21.77 -24.82 9.01
N ALA A 338 21.13 -24.47 10.12
CA ALA A 338 21.73 -24.60 11.45
C ALA A 338 21.68 -26.03 12.03
N GLN A 339 20.85 -26.90 11.48
CA GLN A 339 20.73 -28.28 11.94
C GLN A 339 21.85 -29.17 11.36
N PRO A 340 22.43 -30.07 12.18
CA PRO A 340 23.32 -31.12 11.67
C PRO A 340 22.54 -32.04 10.72
N LEU A 341 23.20 -32.54 9.68
CA LEU A 341 22.61 -33.56 8.81
C LEU A 341 22.35 -34.81 9.66
N HIS A 342 21.12 -35.31 9.65
CA HIS A 342 20.87 -36.68 10.10
C HIS A 342 21.36 -37.58 8.97
N GLU A 343 22.47 -38.28 9.22
CA GLU A 343 22.85 -39.44 8.42
C GLU A 343 21.77 -40.49 8.65
N GLY A 344 20.97 -40.76 7.62
CA GLY A 344 20.07 -41.90 7.54
C GLY A 344 20.71 -43.01 6.75
#